data_AF-A0A821RY00-F1
#
_entry.id   AF-A0A821RY00-F1
#
_cell.length_a   1.000
_cell.length_b   1.000
_cell.length_c   1.000
_cell.angle_alpha   90.00
_cell.angle_beta   90.00
_cell.angle_gamma   90.00
#
_symmetry.space_group_name_H-M   'P 1'
#
loop_
_entity.id
_entity.type
_entity.pdbx_description
1 polymer ?
#
loop_
_entity_poly.entity_id
_entity_poly.type
_entity_poly.pdbx_seq_one_letter_code
_entity_poly.pdbx_strand_id
1 'polypeptide(L)'
;MKSFPHVFPSTASPNNVEPITNETRRFALFASSIHSQLRSYIFYGPITAASWQRVGYKVIAVFVGDFNKNNNTLQLNLTQTMLKRLGVRIVNLQCDIAYSIKLSQLVRMFGGFLSDSIVRDTDYILTSDSDIIPISENDYKLKNATDGFIYNAFCCGFFKRREKNHQMYPMSHICVTKKTWRNILLESVQRQELLNASLSPSNDILLSGKAPFSFETMSLYTRHEFRQLYDSNMTKGDAAWFMDQAFSSMLLNDYLEKHTNMKIDKRHKKSQRLDPHLSHLFWQPHKFKQFGDAHIMHDEIFDSNNWAGFKKLLHYMFNSSLVNEFDLYYKQFAITLREKPQYGA
;
A
#
# COMPACT_ATOMS: atom_id res chain seq x y z
N MET A 1 2.97 17.24 -26.76
CA MET A 1 2.26 16.39 -25.78
C MET A 1 1.71 15.20 -26.54
N LYS A 2 2.17 13.98 -26.26
CA LYS A 2 1.56 12.77 -26.84
C LYS A 2 0.35 12.41 -26.00
N SER A 3 -0.84 12.48 -26.59
CA SER A 3 -2.09 12.03 -25.97
C SER A 3 -2.08 10.51 -25.86
N PHE A 4 -2.17 9.98 -24.64
CA PHE A 4 -2.41 8.56 -24.43
C PHE A 4 -3.90 8.26 -24.65
N PRO A 5 -4.26 7.26 -25.48
CA PRO A 5 -5.64 6.84 -25.58
C PRO A 5 -5.98 6.03 -24.34
N HIS A 6 -6.88 6.53 -23.50
CA HIS A 6 -7.45 5.75 -22.41
C HIS A 6 -8.91 5.41 -22.75
N VAL A 7 -9.09 4.18 -23.20
CA VAL A 7 -10.36 3.47 -23.13
C VAL A 7 -10.51 3.05 -21.67
N PHE A 8 -11.41 3.67 -20.91
CA PHE A 8 -11.95 3.04 -19.71
C PHE A 8 -12.90 1.94 -20.19
N PRO A 9 -12.61 0.65 -19.98
CA PRO A 9 -13.62 -0.37 -20.27
C PRO A 9 -14.80 -0.16 -19.32
N SER A 10 -15.98 -0.11 -19.92
CA SER A 10 -17.27 -0.17 -19.24
C SER A 10 -17.26 -1.30 -18.20
N THR A 11 -17.66 -0.94 -16.98
CA THR A 11 -18.19 -1.79 -15.89
C THR A 11 -17.92 -3.29 -16.05
N ALA A 12 -16.76 -3.75 -15.56
CA ALA A 12 -16.48 -5.18 -15.43
C ALA A 12 -17.42 -5.80 -14.39
N SER A 13 -18.20 -6.80 -14.83
CA SER A 13 -18.96 -7.72 -13.99
C SER A 13 -18.02 -8.45 -13.00
N PRO A 14 -18.44 -8.75 -11.75
CA PRO A 14 -17.57 -9.32 -10.72
C PRO A 14 -16.93 -10.68 -11.07
N ASN A 15 -17.43 -11.38 -12.09
CA ASN A 15 -17.08 -12.79 -12.38
C ASN A 15 -16.25 -13.02 -13.64
N ASN A 16 -15.77 -11.98 -14.34
CA ASN A 16 -14.94 -12.18 -15.53
C ASN A 16 -13.47 -12.40 -15.12
N VAL A 17 -13.04 -13.66 -15.16
CA VAL A 17 -11.62 -14.03 -15.18
C VAL A 17 -11.01 -13.39 -16.41
N GLU A 18 -10.12 -12.42 -16.23
CA GLU A 18 -9.47 -11.74 -17.35
C GLU A 18 -8.72 -12.74 -18.24
N PRO A 19 -8.84 -12.62 -19.58
CA PRO A 19 -8.13 -13.47 -20.52
C PRO A 19 -6.61 -13.36 -20.28
N ILE A 20 -5.90 -14.47 -20.52
CA ILE A 20 -4.45 -14.54 -20.38
C ILE A 20 -3.83 -13.74 -21.54
N THR A 21 -3.41 -12.51 -21.24
CA THR A 21 -2.56 -11.72 -22.14
C THR A 21 -1.09 -12.03 -21.83
N ASN A 22 -0.22 -12.03 -22.83
CA ASN A 22 1.23 -12.18 -22.66
C ASN A 22 1.89 -11.00 -21.92
N GLU A 23 1.14 -9.95 -21.58
CA GLU A 23 1.65 -8.83 -20.78
C GLU A 23 1.73 -9.19 -19.30
N THR A 24 2.92 -9.01 -18.72
CA THR A 24 3.16 -9.15 -17.29
C THR A 24 2.28 -8.19 -16.49
N ARG A 25 1.31 -8.73 -15.76
CA ARG A 25 0.43 -7.91 -14.91
C ARG A 25 1.16 -7.47 -13.65
N ARG A 26 0.90 -6.22 -13.26
CA ARG A 26 1.54 -5.55 -12.13
C ARG A 26 0.48 -4.92 -11.26
N PHE A 27 0.57 -5.12 -9.95
CA PHE A 27 -0.36 -4.60 -8.96
C PHE A 27 0.38 -3.72 -7.95
N ALA A 28 -0.15 -2.54 -7.65
CA ALA A 28 0.22 -1.77 -6.49
C ALA A 28 -0.74 -2.12 -5.35
N LEU A 29 -0.18 -2.48 -4.19
CA LEU A 29 -0.90 -2.87 -2.99
C LEU A 29 -0.63 -1.84 -1.90
N PHE A 30 -1.67 -1.11 -1.52
CA PHE A 30 -1.64 -0.22 -0.35
C PHE A 30 -2.82 -0.53 0.57
N ALA A 31 -2.72 -0.05 1.79
CA ALA A 31 -3.73 -0.28 2.80
C ALA A 31 -3.95 0.94 3.67
N SER A 32 -5.15 1.06 4.22
CA SER A 32 -5.52 2.13 5.13
C SER A 32 -6.42 1.60 6.23
N SER A 33 -6.20 2.07 7.45
CA SER A 33 -7.13 1.82 8.56
C SER A 33 -8.39 2.64 8.39
N ILE A 34 -9.55 2.01 8.55
CA ILE A 34 -10.85 2.72 8.58
C ILE A 34 -11.06 3.49 9.89
N HIS A 35 -10.24 3.19 10.90
CA HIS A 35 -10.27 3.77 12.26
C HIS A 35 -9.13 4.78 12.48
N SER A 36 -8.40 5.16 11.43
CA SER A 36 -7.42 6.25 11.51
C SER A 36 -8.08 7.55 11.98
N GLN A 37 -7.40 8.26 12.88
CA GLN A 37 -7.82 9.62 13.28
C GLN A 37 -7.66 10.62 12.13
N LEU A 38 -6.60 10.43 11.32
CA LEU A 38 -6.36 11.20 10.11
C LEU A 38 -7.26 10.66 9.00
N ARG A 39 -8.23 11.48 8.58
CA ARG A 39 -9.26 11.11 7.60
C ARG A 39 -8.70 11.13 6.17
N SER A 40 -7.65 11.92 5.97
CA SER A 40 -6.86 11.97 4.74
C SER A 40 -6.49 10.59 4.20
N TYR A 41 -6.06 9.64 5.03
CA TYR A 41 -5.68 8.31 4.54
C TYR A 41 -6.77 7.58 3.75
N ILE A 42 -8.03 7.69 4.18
CA ILE A 42 -9.17 7.12 3.44
C ILE A 42 -9.49 8.02 2.23
N PHE A 43 -9.49 9.34 2.41
CA PHE A 43 -9.77 10.31 1.35
C PHE A 43 -8.83 10.15 0.14
N TYR A 44 -7.53 9.97 0.34
CA TYR A 44 -6.58 9.86 -0.78
C TYR A 44 -6.64 8.54 -1.51
N GLY A 45 -7.32 7.51 -0.99
CA GLY A 45 -7.40 6.18 -1.60
C GLY A 45 -7.62 6.19 -3.12
N PRO A 46 -8.66 6.89 -3.65
CA PRO A 46 -8.91 6.95 -5.09
C PRO A 46 -7.84 7.71 -5.88
N ILE A 47 -7.27 8.76 -5.29
CA ILE A 47 -6.22 9.57 -5.92
C ILE A 47 -4.91 8.76 -6.00
N THR A 48 -4.53 8.10 -4.91
CA THR A 48 -3.38 7.18 -4.85
C THR A 48 -3.56 6.05 -5.85
N ALA A 49 -4.76 5.45 -5.93
CA ALA A 49 -5.05 4.40 -6.89
C ALA A 49 -4.92 4.85 -8.34
N ALA A 50 -5.55 5.97 -8.73
CA ALA A 50 -5.44 6.50 -10.09
C ALA A 50 -3.99 6.85 -10.46
N SER A 51 -3.20 7.31 -9.48
CA SER A 51 -1.79 7.64 -9.68
C SER A 51 -0.96 6.40 -10.00
N TRP A 52 -1.19 5.28 -9.29
CA TRP A 52 -0.56 3.99 -9.61
C TRP A 52 -1.02 3.43 -10.96
N GLN A 53 -2.31 3.55 -11.29
CA GLN A 53 -2.83 3.15 -12.60
C GLN A 53 -2.18 3.90 -13.76
N ARG A 54 -1.98 5.21 -13.60
CA ARG A 54 -1.29 6.04 -14.59
C ARG A 54 0.14 5.58 -14.85
N VAL A 55 0.85 5.05 -13.84
CA VAL A 55 2.21 4.51 -14.01
C VAL A 55 2.24 3.01 -14.37
N GLY A 56 1.10 2.44 -14.76
CA GLY A 56 1.00 1.11 -15.37
C GLY A 56 0.72 -0.04 -14.40
N TYR A 57 0.20 0.25 -13.20
CA TYR A 57 -0.15 -0.75 -12.20
C TYR A 57 -1.67 -0.88 -12.03
N LYS A 58 -2.19 -2.11 -12.01
CA LYS A 58 -3.50 -2.37 -11.40
C LYS A 58 -3.40 -2.09 -9.90
N VAL A 59 -4.52 -1.86 -9.22
CA VAL A 59 -4.48 -1.46 -7.81
C VAL A 59 -5.33 -2.37 -6.95
N ILE A 60 -4.78 -2.69 -5.79
CA ILE A 60 -5.46 -3.37 -4.70
C ILE A 60 -5.43 -2.42 -3.50
N ALA A 61 -6.60 -1.96 -3.09
CA ALA A 61 -6.77 -1.14 -1.90
C ALA A 61 -7.32 -2.01 -0.78
N VAL A 62 -6.57 -2.13 0.31
CA VAL A 62 -7.00 -2.89 1.49
C VAL A 62 -7.50 -1.93 2.56
N PHE A 63 -8.77 -2.04 2.94
CA PHE A 63 -9.31 -1.36 4.11
C PHE A 63 -9.25 -2.29 5.30
N VAL A 64 -8.69 -1.81 6.39
CA VAL A 64 -8.43 -2.62 7.58
C VAL A 64 -9.17 -2.05 8.79
N GLY A 65 -9.88 -2.90 9.51
CA GLY A 65 -10.49 -2.52 10.79
C GLY A 65 -11.76 -3.28 11.13
N ASP A 66 -12.42 -2.83 12.19
CA ASP A 66 -13.70 -3.37 12.62
C ASP A 66 -14.85 -2.75 11.82
N PHE A 67 -15.39 -3.51 10.85
CA PHE A 67 -16.48 -3.04 9.99
C PHE A 67 -17.83 -3.04 10.71
N ASN A 68 -17.95 -3.69 11.87
CA ASN A 68 -19.17 -3.70 12.68
C ASN A 68 -19.32 -2.42 13.53
N LYS A 69 -18.25 -1.64 13.72
CA LYS A 69 -18.21 -0.44 14.59
C LYS A 69 -17.86 0.85 13.84
N ASN A 70 -18.14 0.92 12.55
CA ASN A 70 -17.59 2.00 11.73
C ASN A 70 -18.38 3.32 11.85
N ASN A 71 -17.85 4.24 12.67
CA ASN A 71 -18.34 5.62 12.80
C ASN A 71 -18.08 6.52 11.57
N ASN A 72 -17.33 6.05 10.57
CA ASN A 72 -16.97 6.79 9.35
C ASN A 72 -17.59 6.15 8.08
N THR A 73 -18.72 5.43 8.22
CA THR A 73 -19.35 4.64 7.15
C THR A 73 -19.61 5.44 5.86
N LEU A 74 -20.04 6.71 5.96
CA LEU A 74 -20.28 7.55 4.79
C LEU A 74 -19.00 7.86 4.00
N GLN A 75 -17.92 8.24 4.69
CA GLN A 75 -16.62 8.55 4.07
C GLN A 75 -16.01 7.33 3.41
N LEU A 76 -16.08 6.18 4.09
CA LEU A 76 -15.63 4.92 3.52
C LEU A 76 -16.45 4.54 2.29
N ASN A 77 -17.79 4.67 2.33
CA ASN A 77 -18.66 4.37 1.20
C ASN A 77 -18.40 5.27 -0.01
N LEU A 78 -18.22 6.58 0.19
CA LEU A 78 -17.84 7.51 -0.88
C LEU A 78 -16.53 7.11 -1.52
N THR A 79 -15.53 6.79 -0.70
CA THR A 79 -14.20 6.36 -1.13
C THR A 79 -14.26 5.06 -1.92
N GLN A 80 -14.95 4.04 -1.41
CA GLN A 80 -15.12 2.76 -2.08
C GLN A 80 -15.92 2.90 -3.38
N THR A 81 -16.89 3.80 -3.44
CA THR A 81 -17.64 4.09 -4.67
C THR A 81 -16.71 4.65 -5.75
N MET A 82 -15.87 5.63 -5.40
CA MET A 82 -14.89 6.19 -6.33
C MET A 82 -13.85 5.15 -6.76
N LEU A 83 -13.34 4.33 -5.83
CA LEU A 83 -12.42 3.23 -6.13
C LEU A 83 -13.03 2.20 -7.09
N LYS A 84 -14.30 1.83 -6.92
CA LYS A 84 -15.03 0.93 -7.83
C LYS A 84 -15.14 1.52 -9.23
N ARG A 85 -15.42 2.82 -9.35
CA ARG A 85 -15.45 3.52 -10.65
C ARG A 85 -14.10 3.49 -11.36
N LEU A 86 -13.01 3.59 -10.59
CA LEU A 86 -11.64 3.45 -11.10
C LEU A 86 -11.24 2.00 -11.40
N GLY A 87 -12.12 1.02 -11.20
CA GLY A 87 -11.81 -0.40 -11.43
C GLY A 87 -10.80 -0.99 -10.43
N VAL A 88 -10.69 -0.40 -9.24
CA VAL A 88 -9.78 -0.87 -8.18
C VAL A 88 -10.33 -2.12 -7.51
N ARG A 89 -9.44 -3.08 -7.22
CA ARG A 89 -9.80 -4.24 -6.38
C ARG A 89 -9.78 -3.82 -4.92
N ILE A 90 -10.92 -3.93 -4.26
CA ILE A 90 -11.08 -3.55 -2.84
C ILE A 90 -11.10 -4.83 -2.00
N VAL A 91 -10.27 -4.87 -0.96
CA VAL A 91 -10.25 -5.95 0.04
C VAL A 91 -10.56 -5.35 1.39
N ASN A 92 -11.57 -5.88 2.08
CA ASN A 92 -11.89 -5.50 3.45
C ASN A 92 -11.31 -6.56 4.39
N LEU A 93 -10.41 -6.16 5.28
CA LEU A 93 -9.76 -7.03 6.26
C LEU A 93 -10.30 -6.71 7.65
N GLN A 94 -11.14 -7.60 8.18
CA GLN A 94 -11.72 -7.47 9.52
C GLN A 94 -10.63 -7.67 10.59
N CYS A 95 -10.57 -6.76 11.55
CA CYS A 95 -9.79 -6.92 12.79
C CYS A 95 -10.37 -6.02 13.88
N ASP A 96 -9.94 -6.20 15.13
CA ASP A 96 -10.32 -5.24 16.19
C ASP A 96 -9.73 -3.85 15.92
N ILE A 97 -10.44 -2.82 16.41
CA ILE A 97 -10.07 -1.40 16.28
C ILE A 97 -8.62 -1.16 16.72
N ALA A 98 -8.22 -1.78 17.84
CA ALA A 98 -6.89 -1.65 18.45
C ALA A 98 -5.74 -2.08 17.53
N TYR A 99 -5.99 -2.98 16.57
CA TYR A 99 -4.97 -3.47 15.64
C TYR A 99 -5.05 -2.81 14.26
N SER A 100 -6.11 -2.07 13.95
CA SER A 100 -6.39 -1.60 12.59
C SER A 100 -5.26 -0.79 11.94
N ILE A 101 -4.68 0.18 12.66
CA ILE A 101 -3.60 1.03 12.14
C ILE A 101 -2.33 0.20 11.92
N LYS A 102 -1.94 -0.60 12.91
CA LYS A 102 -0.77 -1.48 12.85
C LYS A 102 -0.87 -2.49 11.70
N LEU A 103 -2.03 -3.13 11.59
CA LEU A 103 -2.28 -4.11 10.54
C LEU A 103 -2.34 -3.46 9.15
N SER A 104 -2.82 -2.22 9.03
CA SER A 104 -2.77 -1.48 7.76
C SER A 104 -1.35 -1.19 7.26
N GLN A 105 -0.35 -1.13 8.15
CA GLN A 105 1.05 -1.04 7.72
C GLN A 105 1.58 -2.41 7.26
N LEU A 106 1.31 -3.46 8.05
CA LEU A 106 1.83 -4.82 7.85
C LEU A 106 1.23 -5.55 6.65
N VAL A 107 -0.07 -5.41 6.41
CA VAL A 107 -0.85 -6.26 5.48
C VAL A 107 -0.25 -6.38 4.08
N ARG A 108 0.49 -5.36 3.63
CA ARG A 108 1.10 -5.29 2.30
C ARG A 108 2.17 -6.37 2.09
N MET A 109 2.92 -6.75 3.13
CA MET A 109 3.94 -7.82 3.01
C MET A 109 3.32 -9.21 2.87
N PHE A 110 2.04 -9.35 3.21
CA PHE A 110 1.29 -10.60 3.08
C PHE A 110 0.59 -10.72 1.72
N GLY A 111 0.87 -9.83 0.76
CA GLY A 111 0.27 -9.84 -0.59
C GLY A 111 0.39 -11.18 -1.33
N GLY A 112 1.38 -12.01 -0.98
CA GLY A 112 1.54 -13.37 -1.50
C GLY A 112 0.39 -14.34 -1.20
N PHE A 113 -0.44 -14.03 -0.20
CA PHE A 113 -1.61 -14.81 0.24
C PHE A 113 -2.95 -14.28 -0.29
N LEU A 114 -2.95 -13.20 -1.10
CA LEU A 114 -4.16 -12.77 -1.80
C LEU A 114 -4.73 -13.90 -2.66
N SER A 115 -6.05 -13.94 -2.85
CA SER A 115 -6.70 -14.97 -3.69
C SER A 115 -6.16 -14.97 -5.14
N ASP A 116 -6.04 -16.16 -5.74
CA ASP A 116 -5.70 -16.33 -7.17
C ASP A 116 -6.73 -15.70 -8.11
N SER A 117 -7.97 -15.49 -7.63
CA SER A 117 -8.99 -14.74 -8.36
C SER A 117 -8.68 -13.26 -8.49
N ILE A 118 -7.78 -12.72 -7.65
CA ILE A 118 -7.36 -11.31 -7.66
C ILE A 118 -5.99 -11.19 -8.35
N VAL A 119 -5.01 -11.95 -7.86
CA VAL A 119 -3.60 -11.90 -8.30
C VAL A 119 -3.09 -13.33 -8.48
N ARG A 120 -2.48 -13.64 -9.61
CA ARG A 120 -1.86 -14.95 -9.91
C ARG A 120 -0.41 -14.98 -9.41
N ASP A 121 0.14 -16.18 -9.26
CA ASP A 121 1.53 -16.39 -8.80
C ASP A 121 2.59 -15.66 -9.62
N THR A 122 2.36 -15.51 -10.92
CA THR A 122 3.25 -14.85 -11.88
C THR A 122 3.11 -13.33 -11.93
N ASP A 123 2.06 -12.77 -11.31
CA ASP A 123 1.86 -11.32 -11.31
C ASP A 123 2.80 -10.65 -10.29
N TYR A 124 3.21 -9.43 -10.61
CA TYR A 124 4.05 -8.62 -9.71
C TYR A 124 3.19 -7.82 -8.75
N ILE A 125 3.60 -7.76 -7.49
CA ILE A 125 3.01 -6.93 -6.45
C ILE A 125 4.08 -5.97 -5.94
N LEU A 126 3.83 -4.68 -6.16
CA LEU A 126 4.53 -3.56 -5.55
C LEU A 126 3.79 -3.16 -4.27
N THR A 127 4.47 -3.21 -3.14
CA THR A 127 3.97 -2.65 -1.89
C THR A 127 4.07 -1.12 -1.93
N SER A 128 3.08 -0.40 -1.39
CA SER A 128 3.05 1.06 -1.38
C SER A 128 2.34 1.61 -0.13
N ASP A 129 2.80 2.75 0.40
CA ASP A 129 2.07 3.45 1.47
C ASP A 129 0.84 4.14 0.86
N SER A 130 -0.26 4.23 1.61
CA SER A 130 -1.47 4.91 1.12
C SER A 130 -1.28 6.42 0.91
N ASP A 131 -0.24 6.99 1.50
CA ASP A 131 0.13 8.41 1.41
C ASP A 131 1.20 8.73 0.34
N ILE A 132 1.50 7.79 -0.56
CA ILE A 132 2.47 8.00 -1.64
C ILE A 132 1.78 8.05 -2.99
N ILE A 133 2.01 9.14 -3.71
CA ILE A 133 1.45 9.42 -5.04
C ILE A 133 2.59 9.36 -6.06
N PRO A 134 2.70 8.31 -6.91
CA PRO A 134 3.74 8.25 -7.92
C PRO A 134 3.54 9.34 -8.99
N ILE A 135 4.61 10.09 -9.28
CA ILE A 135 4.66 11.13 -10.32
C ILE A 135 5.42 10.63 -11.55
N SER A 136 6.58 10.00 -11.36
CA SER A 136 7.45 9.52 -12.44
C SER A 136 7.17 8.05 -12.78
N GLU A 137 6.71 7.77 -13.99
CA GLU A 137 6.52 6.40 -14.48
C GLU A 137 7.85 5.64 -14.54
N ASN A 138 8.92 6.31 -14.96
CA ASN A 138 10.22 5.68 -15.20
C ASN A 138 10.87 5.14 -13.92
N ASP A 139 10.54 5.69 -12.77
CA ASP A 139 11.06 5.24 -11.47
C ASP A 139 10.47 3.88 -11.05
N TYR A 140 9.29 3.53 -11.59
CA TYR A 140 8.54 2.31 -11.27
C TYR A 140 8.45 1.30 -12.42
N LYS A 141 9.16 1.51 -13.53
CA LYS A 141 9.24 0.50 -14.59
C LYS A 141 10.03 -0.72 -14.12
N LEU A 142 9.50 -1.91 -14.37
CA LEU A 142 10.25 -3.17 -14.19
C LEU A 142 11.30 -3.25 -15.31
N LYS A 143 12.53 -3.63 -14.98
CA LYS A 143 13.57 -3.86 -15.99
C LYS A 143 13.47 -5.29 -16.52
N ASN A 144 13.87 -5.49 -17.77
CA ASN A 144 13.99 -6.83 -18.34
C ASN A 144 15.02 -7.65 -17.54
N ALA A 145 14.79 -8.96 -17.43
CA ALA A 145 15.67 -9.91 -16.75
C ALA A 145 15.90 -9.67 -15.24
N THR A 146 14.95 -9.04 -14.56
CA THR A 146 14.94 -8.89 -13.09
C THR A 146 13.71 -9.58 -12.50
N ASP A 147 13.88 -10.20 -11.33
CA ASP A 147 12.79 -10.85 -10.58
C ASP A 147 11.96 -9.84 -9.77
N GLY A 148 12.39 -8.57 -9.75
CA GLY A 148 11.76 -7.50 -9.01
C GLY A 148 12.69 -6.31 -8.83
N PHE A 149 12.22 -5.32 -8.08
CA PHE A 149 13.01 -4.16 -7.68
C PHE A 149 12.68 -3.69 -6.27
N ILE A 150 13.63 -2.98 -5.68
CA ILE A 150 13.44 -2.20 -4.45
C ILE A 150 13.81 -0.76 -4.78
N TYR A 151 12.83 0.14 -4.76
CA TYR A 151 13.11 1.57 -4.97
C TYR A 151 13.56 2.21 -3.66
N ASN A 152 14.56 3.10 -3.76
CA ASN A 152 15.19 3.73 -2.60
C ASN A 152 15.78 2.70 -1.60
N ALA A 153 16.40 1.64 -2.12
CA ALA A 153 16.89 0.49 -1.35
C ALA A 153 17.97 0.83 -0.30
N PHE A 154 18.55 2.03 -0.36
CA PHE A 154 19.68 2.46 0.45
C PHE A 154 19.33 3.59 1.45
N CYS A 155 18.04 3.91 1.64
CA CYS A 155 17.60 5.04 2.46
C CYS A 155 17.85 4.90 3.96
N CYS A 156 17.81 3.66 4.44
CA CYS A 156 17.28 3.41 5.77
C CYS A 156 18.32 2.73 6.69
N GLY A 157 19.57 2.62 6.22
CA GLY A 157 20.67 2.07 7.00
C GLY A 157 20.50 0.58 7.34
N PHE A 158 21.04 0.18 8.49
CA PHE A 158 21.05 -1.20 8.97
C PHE A 158 20.52 -1.28 10.39
N PHE A 159 19.96 -2.43 10.76
CA PHE A 159 19.57 -2.73 12.14
C PHE A 159 20.01 -4.15 12.51
N LYS A 160 20.21 -4.39 13.81
CA LYS A 160 20.59 -5.70 14.33
C LYS A 160 19.38 -6.42 14.92
N ARG A 161 19.14 -7.66 14.51
CA ARG A 161 18.09 -8.54 15.05
C ARG A 161 18.49 -10.00 14.85
N ARG A 162 18.22 -10.86 15.85
CA ARG A 162 18.63 -12.28 15.84
C ARG A 162 20.13 -12.45 15.56
N GLU A 163 20.93 -11.66 16.26
CA GLU A 163 22.40 -11.64 16.14
C GLU A 163 22.95 -11.27 14.74
N LYS A 164 22.08 -10.92 13.81
CA LYS A 164 22.40 -10.58 12.42
C LYS A 164 22.12 -9.10 12.12
N ASN A 165 22.96 -8.50 11.28
CA ASN A 165 22.73 -7.17 10.73
C ASN A 165 21.91 -7.28 9.45
N HIS A 166 20.83 -6.50 9.36
CA HIS A 166 19.90 -6.49 8.23
C HIS A 166 19.92 -5.11 7.57
N GLN A 167 20.00 -5.08 6.25
CA GLN A 167 19.74 -3.85 5.49
C GLN A 167 18.26 -3.50 5.63
N MET A 168 17.95 -2.29 6.07
CA MET A 168 16.56 -1.81 6.11
C MET A 168 16.14 -1.32 4.72
N TYR A 169 15.01 -1.82 4.24
CA TYR A 169 14.37 -1.41 2.99
C TYR A 169 13.09 -0.62 3.27
N PRO A 170 12.74 0.35 2.42
CA PRO A 170 11.47 1.05 2.55
C PRO A 170 10.32 0.13 2.13
N MET A 171 9.38 -0.12 3.04
CA MET A 171 8.24 -1.00 2.77
C MET A 171 7.32 -0.49 1.65
N SER A 172 7.32 0.81 1.36
CA SER A 172 6.50 1.41 0.30
C SER A 172 6.96 1.19 -1.12
N HIS A 173 8.06 0.46 -1.35
CA HIS A 173 8.53 0.28 -2.73
C HIS A 173 9.26 -1.04 -3.02
N ILE A 174 8.71 -2.16 -2.57
CA ILE A 174 9.24 -3.49 -2.87
C ILE A 174 8.32 -4.16 -3.89
N CYS A 175 8.84 -4.46 -5.08
CA CYS A 175 8.09 -5.11 -6.15
C CYS A 175 8.70 -6.47 -6.47
N VAL A 176 7.96 -7.54 -6.20
CA VAL A 176 8.31 -8.92 -6.56
C VAL A 176 7.05 -9.68 -6.97
N THR A 177 7.17 -10.90 -7.47
CA THR A 177 5.99 -11.71 -7.82
C THR A 177 5.17 -12.07 -6.58
N LYS A 178 3.87 -12.34 -6.75
CA LYS A 178 3.01 -12.89 -5.69
C LYS A 178 3.62 -14.15 -5.08
N LYS A 179 4.12 -15.07 -5.92
CA LYS A 179 4.78 -16.30 -5.46
C LYS A 179 5.99 -15.99 -4.57
N THR A 180 6.83 -15.04 -4.98
CA THR A 180 7.98 -14.61 -4.18
C THR A 180 7.54 -14.05 -2.83
N TRP A 181 6.54 -13.16 -2.79
CA TRP A 181 6.00 -12.64 -1.51
C TRP A 181 5.53 -13.75 -0.58
N ARG A 182 4.87 -14.77 -1.12
CA ARG A 182 4.42 -15.94 -0.33
C ARG A 182 5.62 -16.72 0.19
N ASN A 183 6.59 -17.00 -0.66
CA ASN A 183 7.77 -17.80 -0.32
C ASN A 183 8.67 -17.11 0.72
N ILE A 184 8.78 -15.78 0.69
CA ILE A 184 9.48 -14.99 1.72
C ILE A 184 8.96 -15.34 3.13
N LEU A 185 7.64 -15.51 3.29
CA LEU A 185 7.02 -15.90 4.55
C LEU A 185 7.09 -17.42 4.80
N LEU A 186 6.89 -18.24 3.77
CA LEU A 186 6.88 -19.71 3.89
C LEU A 186 8.26 -20.35 4.14
N GLU A 187 9.33 -19.67 3.78
CA GLU A 187 10.71 -20.13 3.96
C GLU A 187 11.44 -19.39 5.11
N SER A 188 10.70 -18.56 5.84
CA SER A 188 11.21 -17.77 6.96
C SER A 188 11.56 -18.65 8.17
N VAL A 189 12.55 -18.18 8.94
CA VAL A 189 12.89 -18.79 10.24
C VAL A 189 11.69 -18.70 11.19
N GLN A 190 10.97 -17.58 11.17
CA GLN A 190 9.78 -17.35 12.00
C GLN A 190 8.71 -18.43 11.78
N ARG A 191 8.45 -18.81 10.52
CA ARG A 191 7.53 -19.92 10.24
C ARG A 191 8.04 -21.23 10.80
N GLN A 192 9.32 -21.54 10.63
CA GLN A 192 9.89 -22.81 11.13
C GLN A 192 9.78 -22.90 12.65
N GLU A 193 10.06 -21.80 13.35
CA GLU A 193 9.87 -21.72 14.81
C GLU A 193 8.41 -21.90 15.20
N LEU A 194 7.49 -21.27 14.49
CA LEU A 194 6.05 -21.42 14.70
C LEU A 194 5.57 -22.86 14.47
N LEU A 195 6.09 -23.55 13.45
CA LEU A 195 5.79 -24.96 13.19
C LEU A 195 6.32 -25.86 14.32
N ASN A 196 7.53 -25.60 14.80
CA ASN A 196 8.13 -26.38 15.89
C ASN A 196 7.43 -26.14 17.23
N ALA A 197 6.90 -24.93 17.44
CA ALA A 197 6.18 -24.56 18.66
C ALA A 197 4.69 -24.92 18.63
N SER A 198 4.12 -25.20 17.44
CA SER A 198 2.69 -25.43 17.30
C SER A 198 2.29 -26.83 17.73
N LEU A 199 1.45 -26.90 18.77
CA LEU A 199 0.75 -28.12 19.21
C LEU A 199 -0.68 -28.21 18.66
N SER A 200 -1.16 -27.21 17.90
CA SER A 200 -2.54 -27.11 17.44
C SER A 200 -2.68 -27.27 15.92
N PRO A 201 -3.57 -28.18 15.44
CA PRO A 201 -3.89 -28.32 14.01
C PRO A 201 -4.42 -27.05 13.34
N SER A 202 -4.99 -26.10 14.10
CA SER A 202 -5.51 -24.84 13.57
C SER A 202 -4.40 -23.95 12.99
N ASN A 203 -3.18 -24.05 13.52
CA ASN A 203 -2.05 -23.24 13.04
C ASN A 203 -1.46 -23.79 11.74
N ASP A 204 -1.65 -25.08 11.44
CA ASP A 204 -1.10 -25.71 10.24
C ASP A 204 -1.64 -25.03 8.97
N ILE A 205 -2.93 -24.67 8.96
CA ILE A 205 -3.55 -23.94 7.86
C ILE A 205 -2.97 -22.52 7.76
N LEU A 206 -2.84 -21.82 8.89
CA LEU A 206 -2.32 -20.44 8.95
C LEU A 206 -0.83 -20.33 8.55
N LEU A 207 -0.09 -21.44 8.68
CA LEU A 207 1.32 -21.57 8.30
C LEU A 207 1.50 -22.30 6.95
N SER A 208 0.43 -22.58 6.22
CA SER A 208 0.49 -23.29 4.94
C SER A 208 0.60 -22.33 3.74
N GLY A 209 0.95 -22.87 2.57
CA GLY A 209 0.85 -22.12 1.31
C GLY A 209 -0.58 -21.78 0.88
N LYS A 210 -1.60 -22.28 1.60
CA LYS A 210 -3.02 -21.98 1.42
C LYS A 210 -3.57 -21.09 2.55
N ALA A 211 -2.69 -20.52 3.38
CA ALA A 211 -3.11 -19.66 4.47
C ALA A 211 -3.98 -18.50 3.93
N PRO A 212 -5.05 -18.14 4.65
CA PRO A 212 -5.91 -17.05 4.23
C PRO A 212 -5.18 -15.71 4.35
N PHE A 213 -5.55 -14.75 3.50
CA PHE A 213 -5.20 -13.35 3.68
C PHE A 213 -6.08 -12.75 4.81
N SER A 214 -5.74 -13.07 6.06
CA SER A 214 -6.56 -12.73 7.24
C SER A 214 -5.75 -12.11 8.39
N PHE A 215 -6.48 -11.55 9.36
CA PHE A 215 -5.90 -11.00 10.58
C PHE A 215 -5.12 -12.06 11.38
N GLU A 216 -5.63 -13.29 11.46
CA GLU A 216 -5.03 -14.37 12.23
C GLU A 216 -3.66 -14.76 11.67
N THR A 217 -3.56 -14.94 10.34
CA THR A 217 -2.28 -15.23 9.68
C THR A 217 -1.28 -14.11 9.91
N MET A 218 -1.67 -12.85 9.68
CA MET A 218 -0.77 -11.71 9.83
C MET A 218 -0.33 -11.50 11.29
N SER A 219 -1.26 -11.68 12.23
CA SER A 219 -0.99 -11.58 13.66
C SER A 219 -0.05 -12.68 14.13
N LEU A 220 -0.25 -13.92 13.69
CA LEU A 220 0.56 -15.05 14.12
C LEU A 220 2.06 -14.83 13.82
N TYR A 221 2.37 -14.45 12.58
CA TYR A 221 3.74 -14.18 12.15
C TYR A 221 4.34 -12.97 12.86
N THR A 222 3.61 -11.85 12.87
CA THR A 222 4.17 -10.59 13.36
C THR A 222 4.29 -10.57 14.88
N ARG A 223 3.30 -11.11 15.60
CA ARG A 223 3.31 -11.22 17.06
C ARG A 223 4.36 -12.21 17.55
N HIS A 224 4.69 -13.25 16.78
CA HIS A 224 5.83 -14.13 17.09
C HIS A 224 7.16 -13.37 17.12
N GLU A 225 7.42 -12.55 16.10
CA GLU A 225 8.68 -11.80 16.02
C GLU A 225 8.70 -10.59 16.97
N PHE A 226 7.58 -9.88 17.10
CA PHE A 226 7.51 -8.56 17.75
C PHE A 226 6.47 -8.49 18.86
N ARG A 227 6.22 -9.57 19.62
CA ARG A 227 5.13 -9.68 20.61
C ARG A 227 4.84 -8.41 21.40
N GLN A 228 5.84 -7.83 22.05
CA GLN A 228 5.69 -6.63 22.88
C GLN A 228 5.27 -5.40 22.07
N LEU A 229 5.87 -5.17 20.90
CA LEU A 229 5.51 -4.04 20.02
C LEU A 229 4.17 -4.28 19.30
N TYR A 230 3.85 -5.54 19.00
CA TYR A 230 2.59 -5.91 18.38
C TYR A 230 1.41 -5.71 19.31
N ASP A 231 1.60 -5.94 20.61
CA ASP A 231 0.55 -5.76 21.62
C ASP A 231 0.53 -4.33 22.21
N SER A 232 1.53 -3.49 21.91
CA SER A 232 1.57 -2.09 22.38
C SER A 232 0.68 -1.15 21.55
N ASN A 233 0.38 0.02 22.11
CA ASN A 233 -0.12 1.14 21.32
C ASN A 233 0.92 1.55 20.28
N MET A 234 0.44 2.10 19.15
CA MET A 234 1.29 2.54 18.06
C MET A 234 1.12 4.04 17.85
N THR A 235 2.18 4.80 18.16
CA THR A 235 2.28 6.23 17.89
C THR A 235 3.22 6.44 16.70
N LYS A 236 2.96 7.48 15.90
CA LYS A 236 3.84 7.84 14.79
C LYS A 236 5.25 8.18 15.31
N GLY A 237 6.26 7.50 14.77
CA GLY A 237 7.67 7.69 15.12
C GLY A 237 8.22 6.69 16.15
N ASP A 238 7.36 5.91 16.81
CA ASP A 238 7.81 4.90 17.78
C ASP A 238 8.31 3.61 17.08
N ALA A 239 8.99 2.74 17.82
CA ALA A 239 9.50 1.48 17.28
C ALA A 239 8.41 0.60 16.63
N ALA A 240 7.19 0.60 17.19
CA ALA A 240 6.05 -0.13 16.62
C ALA A 240 5.63 0.41 15.24
N TRP A 241 5.88 1.69 14.94
CA TRP A 241 5.57 2.33 13.67
C TRP A 241 6.45 1.84 12.52
N PHE A 242 7.67 1.37 12.83
CA PHE A 242 8.63 0.86 11.83
C PHE A 242 8.67 -0.67 11.78
N MET A 243 7.74 -1.34 12.47
CA MET A 243 7.72 -2.80 12.59
C MET A 243 7.53 -3.48 11.24
N ASP A 244 6.73 -2.91 10.33
CA ASP A 244 6.54 -3.46 8.98
C ASP A 244 7.84 -3.39 8.15
N GLN A 245 8.56 -2.28 8.21
CA GLN A 245 9.86 -2.09 7.56
C GLN A 245 10.91 -3.04 8.13
N ALA A 246 11.01 -3.14 9.46
CA ALA A 246 11.93 -4.06 10.12
C ALA A 246 11.60 -5.51 9.75
N PHE A 247 10.33 -5.91 9.88
CA PHE A 247 9.93 -7.29 9.64
C PHE A 247 10.13 -7.70 8.17
N SER A 248 9.63 -6.90 7.23
CA SER A 248 9.81 -7.16 5.80
C SER A 248 11.27 -7.21 5.39
N SER A 249 12.11 -6.32 5.95
CA SER A 249 13.55 -6.30 5.68
C SER A 249 14.26 -7.55 6.19
N MET A 250 13.92 -8.04 7.39
CA MET A 250 14.48 -9.30 7.91
C MET A 250 14.15 -10.46 6.96
N LEU A 251 12.87 -10.63 6.66
CA LEU A 251 12.41 -11.74 5.83
C LEU A 251 13.01 -11.67 4.42
N LEU A 252 13.08 -10.48 3.83
CA LEU A 252 13.63 -10.30 2.49
C LEU A 252 15.15 -10.53 2.44
N ASN A 253 15.91 -10.05 3.43
CA ASN A 253 17.35 -10.31 3.47
C ASN A 253 17.64 -11.81 3.62
N ASP A 254 16.96 -12.49 4.55
CA ASP A 254 17.12 -13.94 4.74
C ASP A 254 16.73 -14.73 3.48
N TYR A 255 15.68 -14.30 2.78
CA TYR A 255 15.27 -14.92 1.53
C TYR A 255 16.31 -14.73 0.41
N LEU A 256 16.80 -13.50 0.22
CA LEU A 256 17.78 -13.20 -0.84
C LEU A 256 19.14 -13.87 -0.60
N GLU A 257 19.54 -14.11 0.64
CA GLU A 257 20.74 -14.88 0.96
C GLU A 257 20.60 -16.36 0.59
N LYS A 258 19.41 -16.95 0.78
CA LYS A 258 19.12 -18.34 0.38
C LYS A 258 18.96 -18.50 -1.13
N HIS A 259 18.45 -17.46 -1.81
CA HIS A 259 18.13 -17.47 -3.24
C HIS A 259 19.06 -16.58 -4.05
N THR A 260 20.36 -16.91 -4.07
CA THR A 260 21.41 -16.10 -4.72
C THR A 260 21.25 -15.90 -6.23
N ASN A 261 20.46 -16.75 -6.90
CA ASN A 261 20.14 -16.62 -8.31
C ASN A 261 19.07 -15.54 -8.62
N MET A 262 18.38 -15.05 -7.58
CA MET A 262 17.33 -14.05 -7.73
C MET A 262 17.92 -12.66 -7.97
N LYS A 263 17.52 -12.01 -9.07
CA LYS A 263 18.02 -10.71 -9.51
C LYS A 263 17.06 -9.60 -9.11
N ILE A 264 17.30 -8.99 -7.95
CA ILE A 264 16.59 -7.78 -7.52
C ILE A 264 17.34 -6.51 -7.92
N ASP A 265 16.66 -5.64 -8.67
CA ASP A 265 17.16 -4.30 -9.01
C ASP A 265 17.03 -3.36 -7.81
N LYS A 266 18.11 -3.22 -7.03
CA LYS A 266 18.20 -2.28 -5.90
C LYS A 266 18.52 -0.87 -6.43
N ARG A 267 17.58 0.07 -6.30
CA ARG A 267 17.68 1.42 -6.90
C ARG A 267 17.96 2.48 -5.83
N HIS A 268 18.80 3.46 -6.17
CA HIS A 268 18.84 4.73 -5.45
C HIS A 268 17.61 5.57 -5.77
N LYS A 269 17.20 6.43 -4.82
CA LYS A 269 16.23 7.49 -5.09
C LYS A 269 16.85 8.48 -6.07
N LYS A 270 16.30 8.54 -7.29
CA LYS A 270 16.81 9.41 -8.37
C LYS A 270 16.21 10.80 -8.35
N SER A 271 14.99 10.88 -7.83
CA SER A 271 14.11 12.04 -7.91
C SER A 271 13.69 12.44 -6.49
N GLN A 272 13.51 13.73 -6.26
CA GLN A 272 13.05 14.20 -4.96
C GLN A 272 11.59 13.78 -4.73
N ARG A 273 11.16 13.82 -3.46
CA ARG A 273 9.73 13.69 -3.12
C ARG A 273 9.14 15.10 -3.01
N LEU A 274 7.96 15.29 -3.59
CA LEU A 274 7.19 16.51 -3.39
C LEU A 274 6.45 16.39 -2.06
N ASP A 275 7.05 16.93 -1.00
CA ASP A 275 6.46 16.90 0.33
C ASP A 275 5.61 18.17 0.61
N PRO A 276 4.53 18.07 1.42
CA PRO A 276 3.66 19.19 1.77
C PRO A 276 4.35 20.42 2.36
N HIS A 277 5.44 20.21 3.10
CA HIS A 277 6.17 21.27 3.79
C HIS A 277 7.08 22.09 2.85
N LEU A 278 7.24 21.67 1.59
CA LEU A 278 8.01 22.41 0.61
C LEU A 278 7.30 23.72 0.25
N SER A 279 8.09 24.75 -0.06
CA SER A 279 7.58 26.07 -0.48
C SER A 279 6.58 25.96 -1.63
N HIS A 280 5.58 26.84 -1.65
CA HIS A 280 4.58 26.97 -2.72
C HIS A 280 5.18 27.14 -4.13
N LEU A 281 6.46 27.53 -4.22
CA LEU A 281 7.22 27.60 -5.47
C LEU A 281 7.49 26.22 -6.09
N PHE A 282 7.57 25.16 -5.28
CA PHE A 282 7.69 23.77 -5.74
C PHE A 282 6.35 23.18 -6.19
N TRP A 283 5.23 23.76 -5.76
CA TRP A 283 3.87 23.38 -6.13
C TRP A 283 3.41 24.01 -7.45
N GLN A 284 4.35 24.25 -8.38
CA GLN A 284 4.10 24.82 -9.71
C GLN A 284 4.23 23.74 -10.79
N PRO A 285 3.33 23.69 -11.81
CA PRO A 285 3.30 22.61 -12.79
C PRO A 285 4.64 22.27 -13.47
N HIS A 286 5.43 23.28 -13.81
CA HIS A 286 6.71 23.09 -14.50
C HIS A 286 7.81 22.45 -13.62
N LYS A 287 7.62 22.41 -12.29
CA LYS A 287 8.54 21.78 -11.33
C LYS A 287 8.22 20.31 -11.09
N PHE A 288 6.98 19.85 -11.30
CA PHE A 288 6.57 18.48 -10.96
C PHE A 288 7.39 17.38 -11.66
N LYS A 289 7.92 17.65 -12.84
CA LYS A 289 8.84 16.74 -13.55
C LYS A 289 10.15 16.41 -12.81
N GLN A 290 10.49 17.16 -11.76
CA GLN A 290 11.69 16.95 -10.94
C GLN A 290 11.48 15.91 -9.83
N PHE A 291 10.22 15.54 -9.57
CA PHE A 291 9.84 14.67 -8.45
C PHE A 291 9.44 13.28 -8.94
N GLY A 292 9.78 12.27 -8.14
CA GLY A 292 9.44 10.86 -8.42
C GLY A 292 8.08 10.49 -7.86
N ASP A 293 7.80 10.98 -6.66
CA ASP A 293 6.57 10.80 -5.92
C ASP A 293 6.21 12.08 -5.15
N ALA A 294 4.99 12.13 -4.64
CA ALA A 294 4.54 13.12 -3.65
C ALA A 294 4.06 12.41 -2.38
N HIS A 295 4.25 13.09 -1.24
CA HIS A 295 3.57 12.74 0.01
C HIS A 295 2.26 13.52 0.11
N ILE A 296 1.22 12.91 0.65
CA ILE A 296 -0.07 13.61 0.83
C ILE A 296 0.04 14.72 1.89
N MET A 297 -0.74 15.79 1.72
CA MET A 297 -1.13 16.63 2.86
C MET A 297 -2.09 15.81 3.73
N HIS A 298 -2.01 15.86 5.06
CA HIS A 298 -2.98 15.13 5.87
C HIS A 298 -4.33 15.85 5.86
N ASP A 299 -4.93 16.10 7.02
CA ASP A 299 -6.27 16.68 7.09
C ASP A 299 -6.27 18.19 6.72
N GLU A 300 -5.09 18.81 6.57
CA GLU A 300 -4.95 20.16 6.02
C GLU A 300 -5.45 20.26 4.57
N ILE A 301 -5.54 19.14 3.84
CA ILE A 301 -6.08 19.11 2.47
C ILE A 301 -7.53 19.59 2.40
N PHE A 302 -8.27 19.50 3.51
CA PHE A 302 -9.66 19.92 3.56
C PHE A 302 -9.82 21.46 3.64
N ASP A 303 -8.73 22.21 3.80
CA ASP A 303 -8.71 23.63 3.50
C ASP A 303 -8.81 23.88 1.98
N SER A 304 -9.68 24.80 1.58
CA SER A 304 -9.95 25.07 0.17
C SER A 304 -8.74 25.59 -0.61
N ASN A 305 -7.83 26.33 0.04
CA ASN A 305 -6.60 26.82 -0.60
C ASN A 305 -5.61 25.68 -0.80
N ASN A 306 -5.49 24.79 0.19
CA ASN A 306 -4.64 23.60 0.08
C ASN A 306 -5.15 22.67 -1.02
N TRP A 307 -6.46 22.43 -1.11
CA TRP A 307 -7.05 21.69 -2.22
C TRP A 307 -6.79 22.36 -3.57
N ALA A 308 -6.96 23.68 -3.68
CA ALA A 308 -6.66 24.42 -4.91
C ALA A 308 -5.19 24.31 -5.32
N GLY A 309 -4.26 24.34 -4.37
CA GLY A 309 -2.84 24.09 -4.59
C GLY A 309 -2.58 22.67 -5.08
N PHE A 310 -3.14 21.67 -4.40
CA PHE A 310 -3.00 20.25 -4.73
C PHE A 310 -3.59 19.90 -6.11
N LYS A 311 -4.68 20.56 -6.53
CA LYS A 311 -5.27 20.39 -7.87
C LYS A 311 -4.30 20.69 -9.00
N LYS A 312 -3.28 21.54 -8.79
CA LYS A 312 -2.22 21.75 -9.79
C LYS A 312 -1.48 20.45 -10.10
N LEU A 313 -1.21 19.63 -9.09
CA LEU A 313 -0.61 18.31 -9.26
C LEU A 313 -1.58 17.35 -9.97
N LEU A 314 -2.86 17.38 -9.60
CA LEU A 314 -3.88 16.56 -10.28
C LEU A 314 -3.99 16.89 -11.78
N HIS A 315 -4.01 18.17 -12.15
CA HIS A 315 -4.02 18.60 -13.55
C HIS A 315 -2.73 18.25 -14.31
N TYR A 316 -1.60 18.17 -13.61
CA TYR A 316 -0.37 17.68 -14.22
C TYR A 316 -0.40 16.17 -14.50
N MET A 317 -1.05 15.40 -13.61
CA MET A 317 -1.07 13.93 -13.71
C MET A 317 -2.22 13.39 -14.55
N PHE A 318 -3.37 14.07 -14.58
CA PHE A 318 -4.62 13.54 -15.11
C PHE A 318 -5.30 14.48 -16.09
N ASN A 319 -6.18 13.92 -16.92
CA ASN A 319 -7.05 14.71 -17.78
C ASN A 319 -8.10 15.47 -16.96
N SER A 320 -8.69 16.52 -17.56
CA SER A 320 -9.66 17.37 -16.87
C SER A 320 -10.92 16.64 -16.40
N SER A 321 -11.36 15.59 -17.11
CA SER A 321 -12.54 14.81 -16.70
C SER A 321 -12.31 14.16 -15.33
N LEU A 322 -11.20 13.44 -15.18
CA LEU A 322 -10.88 12.76 -13.92
C LEU A 322 -10.59 13.75 -12.79
N VAL A 323 -9.94 14.89 -13.08
CA VAL A 323 -9.73 15.94 -12.08
C VAL A 323 -11.06 16.53 -11.60
N ASN A 324 -12.04 16.72 -12.49
CA ASN A 324 -13.37 17.18 -12.11
C ASN A 324 -14.10 16.16 -11.23
N GLU A 325 -13.95 14.87 -11.50
CA GLU A 325 -14.48 13.82 -10.64
C GLU A 325 -13.84 13.84 -9.25
N PHE A 326 -12.52 14.05 -9.16
CA PHE A 326 -11.84 14.22 -7.88
C PHE A 326 -12.29 15.49 -7.14
N ASP A 327 -12.57 16.59 -7.83
CA ASP A 327 -13.11 17.81 -7.23
C ASP A 327 -14.51 17.62 -6.67
N LEU A 328 -15.37 16.88 -7.38
CA LEU A 328 -16.69 16.50 -6.88
C LEU A 328 -16.58 15.58 -5.65
N TYR A 329 -15.72 14.56 -5.73
CA TYR A 329 -15.45 13.65 -4.62
C TYR A 329 -14.93 14.40 -3.40
N TYR A 330 -13.99 15.34 -3.56
CA TYR A 330 -13.50 16.21 -2.50
C TYR A 330 -14.63 17.00 -1.84
N LYS A 331 -15.49 17.66 -2.63
CA LYS A 331 -16.63 18.43 -2.10
C LYS A 331 -17.57 17.55 -1.28
N GLN A 332 -17.94 16.38 -1.81
CA GLN A 332 -18.79 15.42 -1.12
C GLN A 332 -18.15 14.92 0.18
N PHE A 333 -16.88 14.54 0.13
CA PHE A 333 -16.14 14.08 1.30
C PHE A 333 -16.06 15.18 2.37
N ALA A 334 -15.74 16.41 1.99
CA ALA A 334 -15.64 17.55 2.91
C ALA A 334 -16.97 17.89 3.59
N ILE A 335 -18.12 17.73 2.91
CA ILE A 335 -19.45 17.91 3.51
C ILE A 335 -19.65 16.93 4.66
N THR A 336 -19.31 15.64 4.48
CA THR A 336 -19.45 14.63 5.55
C THR A 336 -18.61 14.92 6.80
N LEU A 337 -17.56 15.76 6.68
CA LEU A 337 -16.75 16.17 7.83
C LEU A 337 -17.48 17.16 8.74
N ARG A 338 -18.39 17.96 8.16
CA ARG A 338 -19.16 19.01 8.85
C ARG A 338 -20.41 18.47 9.53
N GLU A 339 -20.90 17.32 9.09
CA GLU A 339 -22.13 16.69 9.60
C GLU A 339 -21.94 15.84 10.86
N LYS A 340 -20.72 15.73 11.43
CA LYS A 340 -20.56 15.13 12.76
C LYS A 340 -21.19 16.07 13.80
N PRO A 341 -22.21 15.63 14.55
CA PRO A 341 -22.76 16.46 15.61
C PRO A 341 -21.70 16.69 16.68
N GLN A 342 -21.65 17.91 17.21
CA GLN A 342 -21.00 18.20 18.49
C GLN A 342 -21.77 17.45 19.60
N TYR A 343 -21.45 16.18 19.83
CA TYR A 343 -21.87 15.49 21.06
C TYR A 343 -20.63 15.07 21.86
N GLY A 344 -20.44 15.76 22.99
CA GLY A 344 -19.70 15.30 24.16
C GLY A 344 -18.23 15.71 24.25
N ALA A 345 -17.98 16.90 24.80
CA ALA A 345 -16.80 17.13 25.62
C ALA A 345 -17.06 16.59 27.03
#